data_AF-A0AAX2AIJ5-F1
#
_entry.id   AF-A0AAX2AIJ5-F1
#
_cell.length_a   1.000
_cell.length_b   1.000
_cell.length_c   1.000
_cell.angle_alpha   90.00
_cell.angle_beta   90.00
_cell.angle_gamma   90.00
#
_symmetry.space_group_name_H-M   'P 1'
#
loop_
_entity.id
_entity.type
_entity.pdbx_description
1 polymer ?
#
loop_
_entity_poly.entity_id
_entity_poly.type
_entity_poly.pdbx_seq_one_letter_code
_entity_poly.pdbx_strand_id
1 'polypeptide(L)'
;MFLNIKENAIFVADSHYNERNQEFLIFLEKVKSKEIKAEQLFFMGDMFDFISEESKYFVKRNQKLLNLINELSKTIQIVYLEGNHDYNLSSLFPNVLVVKRENQPLIALYKHKKVALSHGDNFTPKSYDIYCKVIRNKPLLNFLNFIDFNNFISKKIYYTLIKKTICSDFKGFETLAKRRVGYFNSDIVIEGHFHQGKEFLFDNKRYVNIPSLCCSKEYTKLENEKFIKVKL
;
A
#
# COMPACT_ATOMS: atom_id res chain seq x y z
N MET A 1 18.63 5.60 -12.98
CA MET A 1 19.13 4.98 -11.74
C MET A 1 17.99 4.18 -11.14
N PHE A 2 18.12 2.86 -10.94
CA PHE A 2 17.06 2.05 -10.33
C PHE A 2 17.01 2.30 -8.82
N LEU A 3 15.82 2.21 -8.22
CA LEU A 3 15.69 2.19 -6.76
C LEU A 3 16.39 0.94 -6.21
N ASN A 4 17.22 1.08 -5.19
CA ASN A 4 17.83 -0.07 -4.50
C ASN A 4 17.06 -0.37 -3.21
N ILE A 5 16.61 -1.61 -3.06
CA ILE A 5 16.06 -2.13 -1.80
C ILE A 5 17.25 -2.44 -0.88
N LYS A 6 17.21 -1.93 0.34
CA LYS A 6 18.23 -2.12 1.35
C LYS A 6 17.99 -3.41 2.13
N GLU A 7 19.07 -3.94 2.70
CA GLU A 7 18.96 -4.96 3.75
C GLU A 7 18.16 -4.39 4.93
N ASN A 8 17.33 -5.21 5.57
CA ASN A 8 16.39 -4.80 6.63
C ASN A 8 15.29 -3.82 6.17
N ALA A 9 15.06 -3.64 4.87
CA ALA A 9 13.90 -2.90 4.39
C ALA A 9 12.60 -3.53 4.90
N ILE A 10 11.65 -2.68 5.29
CA ILE A 10 10.35 -3.12 5.81
C ILE A 10 9.25 -2.80 4.80
N PHE A 11 8.36 -3.77 4.59
CA PHE A 11 7.21 -3.70 3.72
C PHE A 11 5.94 -3.83 4.56
N VAL A 12 5.00 -2.92 4.33
CA VAL A 12 3.69 -2.87 4.99
C VAL A 12 2.62 -2.68 3.91
N ALA A 13 1.52 -3.43 4.00
CA ALA A 13 0.44 -3.38 3.03
C ALA A 13 -0.92 -3.43 3.72
N ASP A 14 -1.95 -2.94 3.03
CA ASP A 14 -3.36 -3.24 3.31
C ASP A 14 -3.74 -3.05 4.78
N SER A 15 -3.31 -1.92 5.36
CA SER A 15 -3.60 -1.62 6.76
C SER A 15 -5.00 -1.08 6.98
N HIS A 16 -5.62 -0.49 5.94
CA HIS A 16 -6.96 0.08 6.00
C HIS A 16 -7.20 0.89 7.28
N TYR A 17 -6.28 1.82 7.58
CA TYR A 17 -6.29 2.58 8.82
C TYR A 17 -7.62 3.34 8.99
N ASN A 18 -8.29 3.09 10.11
CA ASN A 18 -9.50 3.75 10.56
C ASN A 18 -9.66 3.58 12.08
N GLU A 19 -10.71 4.10 12.69
CA GLU A 19 -10.90 4.04 14.15
C GLU A 19 -11.03 2.62 14.75
N ARG A 20 -11.28 1.60 13.93
CA ARG A 20 -11.26 0.18 14.35
C ARG A 20 -9.93 -0.52 14.08
N ASN A 21 -9.15 -0.02 13.11
CA ASN A 21 -7.89 -0.59 12.66
C ASN A 21 -6.76 0.43 12.89
N GLN A 22 -6.15 0.37 14.07
CA GLN A 22 -5.13 1.33 14.53
C GLN A 22 -3.69 0.82 14.32
N GLU A 23 -3.52 -0.37 13.77
CA GLU A 23 -2.23 -1.06 13.60
C GLU A 23 -1.21 -0.21 12.83
N PHE A 24 -1.62 0.53 11.79
CA PHE A 24 -0.67 1.40 11.07
C PHE A 24 -0.11 2.51 11.95
N LEU A 25 -0.95 3.13 12.77
CA LEU A 25 -0.53 4.18 13.69
C LEU A 25 0.44 3.62 14.73
N ILE A 26 0.12 2.47 15.31
CA ILE A 26 0.98 1.79 16.29
C ILE A 26 2.33 1.46 15.65
N PHE A 27 2.34 0.92 14.43
CA PHE A 27 3.57 0.64 13.68
C PHE A 27 4.43 1.90 13.50
N LEU A 28 3.85 2.99 13.02
CA LEU A 28 4.60 4.23 12.80
C LEU A 28 5.10 4.86 14.12
N GLU A 29 4.33 4.76 15.20
CA GLU A 29 4.75 5.21 16.54
C GLU A 29 5.94 4.38 17.05
N LYS A 30 5.94 3.07 16.83
CA LYS A 30 7.09 2.18 17.13
C LYS A 30 8.31 2.45 16.27
N VAL A 31 8.12 2.81 14.99
CA VAL A 31 9.22 3.27 14.13
C VAL A 31 9.80 4.58 14.66
N LYS A 32 8.94 5.54 15.03
CA LYS A 32 9.36 6.84 15.58
C LYS A 32 10.11 6.71 16.90
N SER A 33 9.68 5.82 17.79
CA SER A 33 10.35 5.54 19.07
C SER A 33 11.64 4.71 18.91
N LYS A 34 11.94 4.22 17.70
CA LYS A 34 13.05 3.32 17.36
C LYS A 34 12.94 1.93 17.99
N GLU A 35 11.77 1.54 18.50
CA GLU A 35 11.46 0.15 18.84
C GLU A 35 11.55 -0.74 17.60
N ILE A 36 10.99 -0.25 16.48
CA ILE A 36 11.18 -0.83 15.15
C ILE A 36 12.23 0.00 14.42
N LYS A 37 13.42 -0.58 14.19
CA LYS A 37 14.49 0.08 13.43
C LYS A 37 14.22 -0.06 11.93
N ALA A 38 14.04 1.06 11.25
CA ALA A 38 13.80 1.10 9.81
C ALA A 38 14.60 2.24 9.16
N GLU A 39 15.34 1.92 8.10
CA GLU A 39 15.99 2.92 7.25
C GLU A 39 15.30 3.09 5.89
N GLN A 40 14.47 2.10 5.53
CA GLN A 40 13.70 2.08 4.30
C GLN A 40 12.35 1.41 4.55
N LEU A 41 11.27 2.11 4.20
CA LEU A 41 9.90 1.64 4.30
C LEU A 41 9.26 1.59 2.91
N PHE A 42 8.55 0.51 2.65
CA PHE A 42 7.67 0.34 1.50
C PHE A 42 6.24 0.21 1.98
N PHE A 43 5.40 1.18 1.60
CA PHE A 43 3.96 1.11 1.76
C PHE A 43 3.37 0.59 0.44
N MET A 44 2.82 -0.62 0.48
CA MET A 44 2.40 -1.39 -0.70
C MET A 44 0.90 -1.18 -1.01
N GLY A 45 0.41 0.05 -0.82
CA GLY A 45 -0.99 0.46 -1.05
C GLY A 45 -1.97 0.05 0.04
N ASP A 46 -3.15 0.67 -0.01
CA ASP A 46 -4.28 0.46 0.90
C ASP A 46 -3.91 0.62 2.41
N MET A 47 -3.04 1.59 2.71
CA MET A 47 -2.66 1.93 4.08
C MET A 47 -3.77 2.67 4.82
N PHE A 48 -4.58 3.45 4.09
CA PHE A 48 -5.76 4.12 4.61
C PHE A 48 -7.02 3.43 4.14
N ASP A 49 -8.07 3.44 4.95
CA ASP A 49 -9.38 2.91 4.55
C ASP A 49 -9.99 3.72 3.39
N PHE A 50 -9.70 5.03 3.33
CA PHE A 50 -9.81 5.84 2.11
C PHE A 50 -9.04 7.16 2.29
N ILE A 51 -8.28 7.57 1.27
CA ILE A 51 -7.76 8.93 1.19
C ILE A 51 -7.39 9.33 -0.25
N SER A 52 -7.69 10.58 -0.59
CA SER A 52 -7.16 11.30 -1.74
C SER A 52 -6.80 12.71 -1.31
N GLU A 53 -5.81 13.35 -1.92
CA GLU A 53 -5.47 14.76 -1.66
C GLU A 53 -6.70 15.67 -1.69
N GLU A 54 -7.58 15.44 -2.66
CA GLU A 54 -8.79 16.23 -2.86
C GLU A 54 -9.82 16.01 -1.73
N SER A 55 -9.81 14.84 -1.08
CA SER A 55 -10.81 14.41 -0.09
C SER A 55 -10.65 15.10 1.28
N LYS A 56 -11.09 16.36 1.39
CA LYS A 56 -10.87 17.23 2.57
C LYS A 56 -11.27 16.58 3.89
N TYR A 57 -12.40 15.87 3.94
CA TYR A 57 -12.87 15.17 5.14
C TYR A 57 -11.88 14.11 5.61
N PHE A 58 -11.39 13.27 4.70
CA PHE A 58 -10.48 12.17 5.01
C PHE A 58 -9.07 12.66 5.30
N VAL A 59 -8.58 13.67 4.58
CA VAL A 59 -7.31 14.34 4.88
C VAL A 59 -7.34 14.89 6.32
N LYS A 60 -8.41 15.62 6.69
CA LYS A 60 -8.56 16.17 8.04
C LYS A 60 -8.62 15.08 9.11
N ARG A 61 -9.39 14.01 8.89
CA ARG A 61 -9.48 12.88 9.84
C ARG A 61 -8.14 12.17 10.04
N ASN A 62 -7.35 12.04 8.98
CA ASN A 62 -6.09 11.30 8.99
C ASN A 62 -4.87 12.18 9.29
N GLN A 63 -5.05 13.46 9.64
CA GLN A 63 -3.97 14.43 9.79
C GLN A 63 -2.84 13.97 10.73
N LYS A 64 -3.17 13.29 11.84
CA LYS A 64 -2.17 12.74 12.77
C LYS A 64 -1.20 11.80 12.04
N LEU A 65 -1.75 10.87 11.25
CA LEU A 65 -0.96 9.87 10.53
C LEU A 65 -0.18 10.48 9.37
N LEU A 66 -0.80 11.42 8.63
CA LEU A 66 -0.13 12.17 7.57
C LEU A 66 1.10 12.92 8.09
N ASN A 67 0.95 13.62 9.22
CA ASN A 67 2.05 14.33 9.86
C ASN A 67 3.16 13.38 10.30
N LEU A 68 2.80 12.22 10.85
CA LEU A 68 3.76 11.21 11.30
C LEU A 68 4.56 10.62 10.13
N ILE A 69 3.91 10.28 9.02
CA ILE A 69 4.59 9.80 7.80
C ILE A 69 5.54 10.88 7.28
N ASN A 70 5.08 12.14 7.21
CA ASN A 70 5.91 13.26 6.76
C ASN A 70 7.10 13.52 7.68
N GLU A 71 6.94 13.38 8.99
CA GLU A 71 8.04 13.48 9.95
C GLU A 71 9.08 12.38 9.72
N LEU A 72 8.65 11.12 9.64
CA LEU A 72 9.53 9.96 9.42
C LEU A 72 10.24 10.03 8.06
N SER A 73 9.57 10.51 7.02
CA SER A 73 10.15 10.65 5.67
C SER A 73 11.35 11.60 5.58
N LYS A 74 11.58 12.44 6.60
CA LYS A 74 12.77 13.31 6.65
C LYS A 74 14.06 12.54 6.93
N THR A 75 13.97 11.37 7.55
CA THR A 75 15.13 10.57 7.98
C THR A 75 15.11 9.14 7.45
N ILE A 76 13.93 8.63 7.09
CA ILE A 76 13.70 7.30 6.56
C ILE A 76 13.30 7.41 5.10
N GLN A 77 13.90 6.60 4.22
CA GLN A 77 13.46 6.53 2.84
C GLN A 77 12.11 5.81 2.77
N ILE A 78 11.06 6.51 2.39
CA ILE A 78 9.72 5.91 2.24
C ILE A 78 9.36 5.88 0.76
N VAL A 79 8.93 4.70 0.30
CA VAL A 79 8.34 4.49 -1.02
C VAL A 79 6.91 4.05 -0.81
N TYR A 80 5.98 4.70 -1.51
CA TYR A 80 4.55 4.47 -1.32
C TYR A 80 3.89 4.20 -2.66
N LEU A 81 3.47 2.96 -2.88
CA LEU A 81 2.67 2.58 -4.03
C LEU A 81 1.20 2.88 -3.72
N GLU A 82 0.56 3.67 -4.58
CA GLU A 82 -0.89 3.94 -4.45
C GLU A 82 -1.69 2.65 -4.63
N GLY A 83 -2.72 2.48 -3.81
CA GLY A 83 -3.67 1.38 -3.91
C GLY A 83 -5.00 1.78 -4.54
N ASN A 84 -6.03 0.99 -4.25
CA ASN A 84 -7.41 1.30 -4.65
C ASN A 84 -8.18 2.09 -3.60
N HIS A 85 -7.71 2.17 -2.37
CA HIS A 85 -8.26 3.03 -1.32
C HIS A 85 -7.51 4.36 -1.16
N ASP A 86 -6.24 4.43 -1.58
CA ASP A 86 -5.38 5.59 -1.38
C ASP A 86 -4.62 6.01 -2.65
N TYR A 87 -5.00 7.17 -3.19
CA TYR A 87 -4.52 7.65 -4.49
C TYR A 87 -4.44 9.17 -4.55
N ASN A 88 -3.79 9.72 -5.58
CA ASN A 88 -3.43 11.14 -5.65
C ASN A 88 -2.65 11.61 -4.41
N LEU A 89 -1.67 10.82 -3.97
CA LEU A 89 -1.02 11.01 -2.68
C LEU A 89 0.19 11.95 -2.71
N SER A 90 0.75 12.24 -3.89
CA SER A 90 2.04 12.93 -4.03
C SER A 90 2.12 14.25 -3.27
N SER A 91 1.09 15.09 -3.32
CA SER A 91 1.09 16.39 -2.62
C SER A 91 0.96 16.27 -1.11
N LEU A 92 0.41 15.16 -0.60
CA LEU A 92 0.30 14.91 0.84
C LEU A 92 1.65 14.52 1.47
N PHE A 93 2.59 14.03 0.65
CA PHE A 93 3.84 13.43 1.12
C PHE A 93 5.08 13.93 0.35
N PRO A 94 5.53 15.17 0.57
CA PRO A 94 6.57 15.81 -0.23
C PRO A 94 7.94 15.09 -0.24
N ASN A 95 8.29 14.35 0.81
CA ASN A 95 9.57 13.61 0.90
C ASN A 95 9.40 12.09 0.68
N VAL A 96 8.22 11.62 0.28
CA VAL A 96 7.95 10.21 0.00
C VAL A 96 7.96 9.98 -1.51
N LEU A 97 8.61 8.91 -1.95
CA LEU A 97 8.50 8.49 -3.35
C LEU A 97 7.13 7.82 -3.57
N VAL A 98 6.14 8.62 -3.98
CA VAL A 98 4.80 8.12 -4.32
C VAL A 98 4.75 7.59 -5.75
N VAL A 99 4.33 6.33 -5.91
CA VAL A 99 4.19 5.65 -7.20
C VAL A 99 2.72 5.44 -7.51
N LYS A 100 2.22 6.20 -8.47
CA LYS A 100 0.84 6.08 -8.95
C LYS A 100 0.57 4.71 -9.56
N ARG A 101 -0.70 4.26 -9.51
CA ARG A 101 -1.14 2.98 -10.07
C ARG A 101 -0.69 2.76 -11.52
N GLU A 102 -0.83 3.76 -12.39
CA GLU A 102 -0.45 3.66 -13.81
C GLU A 102 1.06 3.51 -14.03
N ASN A 103 1.88 3.85 -13.03
CA ASN A 103 3.33 3.74 -13.06
C ASN A 103 3.82 2.46 -12.38
N GLN A 104 2.92 1.56 -11.98
CA GLN A 104 3.27 0.27 -11.38
C GLN A 104 3.35 -0.82 -12.47
N PRO A 105 4.34 -1.74 -12.37
CA PRO A 105 5.24 -1.94 -11.24
C PRO A 105 6.39 -0.92 -11.17
N LEU A 106 6.75 -0.52 -9.94
CA LEU A 106 8.04 0.11 -9.71
C LEU A 106 9.13 -0.96 -9.78
N ILE A 107 10.10 -0.77 -10.67
CA ILE A 107 11.26 -1.66 -10.78
C ILE A 107 12.38 -1.18 -9.85
N ALA A 108 12.79 -2.06 -8.96
CA ALA A 108 13.90 -1.88 -8.04
C ALA A 108 14.94 -2.99 -8.21
N LEU A 109 16.09 -2.81 -7.57
CA LEU A 109 17.15 -3.81 -7.45
C LEU A 109 17.32 -4.19 -5.99
N TYR A 110 17.48 -5.47 -5.71
CA TYR A 110 17.99 -5.96 -4.43
C TYR A 110 19.21 -6.83 -4.73
N LYS A 111 20.39 -6.35 -4.36
CA LYS A 111 21.68 -6.89 -4.83
C LYS A 111 21.70 -6.91 -6.38
N HIS A 112 21.77 -8.09 -6.99
CA HIS A 112 21.77 -8.27 -8.45
C HIS A 112 20.40 -8.73 -9.00
N LYS A 113 19.38 -8.87 -8.14
CA LYS A 113 18.04 -9.33 -8.52
C LYS A 113 17.13 -8.14 -8.83
N LYS A 114 16.39 -8.24 -9.92
CA LYS A 114 15.37 -7.27 -10.30
C LYS A 114 14.08 -7.57 -9.53
N VAL A 115 13.54 -6.56 -8.88
CA VAL A 115 12.32 -6.66 -8.05
C VAL A 115 11.24 -5.77 -8.65
N ALA A 116 10.07 -6.35 -8.95
CA ALA A 116 8.88 -5.61 -9.33
C ALA A 116 8.00 -5.40 -8.09
N LEU A 117 7.69 -4.14 -7.79
CA LEU A 117 6.82 -3.74 -6.69
C LEU A 117 5.50 -3.23 -7.27
N SER A 118 4.37 -3.77 -6.81
CA SER A 118 3.05 -3.27 -7.15
C SER A 118 2.10 -3.42 -5.96
N HIS A 119 1.06 -2.60 -5.86
CA HIS A 119 -0.02 -2.86 -4.92
C HIS A 119 -0.74 -4.17 -5.28
N GLY A 120 -1.11 -4.36 -6.55
CA GLY A 120 -1.72 -5.60 -7.05
C GLY A 120 -3.11 -5.41 -7.68
N ASP A 121 -3.67 -4.18 -7.64
CA ASP A 121 -4.93 -3.80 -8.29
C ASP A 121 -4.77 -3.49 -9.81
N ASN A 122 -3.64 -3.85 -10.41
CA ASN A 122 -3.35 -3.81 -11.85
C ASN A 122 -3.55 -5.17 -12.53
N PHE A 123 -3.48 -5.21 -13.88
CA PHE A 123 -3.81 -6.39 -14.68
C PHE A 123 -5.24 -6.92 -14.41
N THR A 124 -6.17 -5.98 -14.27
CA THR A 124 -7.59 -6.20 -14.00
C THR A 124 -8.42 -6.06 -15.30
N PRO A 125 -9.71 -6.45 -15.30
CA PRO A 125 -10.56 -6.24 -16.47
C PRO A 125 -10.66 -4.75 -16.86
N LYS A 126 -10.79 -4.48 -18.17
CA LYS A 126 -10.89 -3.10 -18.71
C LYS A 126 -11.96 -2.24 -18.04
N SER A 127 -13.08 -2.84 -17.61
CA SER A 127 -14.15 -2.14 -16.89
C SER A 127 -13.67 -1.58 -15.54
N TYR A 128 -12.84 -2.34 -14.82
CA TYR A 128 -12.25 -1.89 -13.56
C TYR A 128 -11.21 -0.80 -13.79
N ASP A 129 -10.41 -0.89 -14.86
CA ASP A 129 -9.48 0.18 -15.24
C ASP A 129 -10.21 1.49 -15.58
N ILE A 130 -11.35 1.41 -16.28
CA ILE A 130 -12.19 2.58 -16.57
C ILE A 130 -12.73 3.17 -15.26
N TYR A 131 -13.29 2.33 -14.39
CA TYR A 131 -13.75 2.76 -13.06
C TYR A 131 -12.63 3.50 -12.30
N CYS A 132 -11.44 2.90 -12.26
CA CYS A 132 -10.25 3.45 -11.62
C CYS A 132 -9.86 4.83 -12.17
N LYS A 133 -9.92 5.03 -13.50
CA LYS A 133 -9.65 6.32 -14.13
C LYS A 133 -10.69 7.38 -13.77
N VAL A 134 -11.96 6.98 -13.66
CA VAL A 134 -13.04 7.89 -13.29
C VAL A 134 -12.90 8.33 -11.84
N ILE A 135 -12.82 7.39 -10.88
CA ILE A 135 -12.82 7.72 -9.44
C ILE A 135 -11.55 8.44 -8.96
N ARG A 136 -10.45 8.33 -9.70
CA ARG A 136 -9.17 9.02 -9.39
C ARG A 136 -9.06 10.38 -10.09
N ASN A 137 -10.04 10.78 -10.91
CA ASN A 137 -10.02 12.05 -11.63
C ASN A 137 -10.13 13.24 -10.65
N LYS A 138 -9.10 14.11 -10.65
CA LYS A 138 -9.05 15.27 -9.75
C LYS A 138 -10.24 16.23 -9.91
N PRO A 139 -10.67 16.64 -11.12
CA PRO A 139 -11.88 17.43 -11.31
C PRO A 139 -13.13 16.81 -10.67
N LEU A 140 -13.36 15.50 -10.88
CA LEU A 140 -14.47 14.79 -10.25
C LEU A 140 -14.37 14.83 -8.73
N LEU A 141 -13.21 14.52 -8.16
CA LEU A 141 -13.03 14.52 -6.71
C LEU A 141 -13.21 15.91 -6.11
N ASN A 142 -12.70 16.96 -6.76
CA ASN A 142 -12.92 18.34 -6.34
C ASN A 142 -14.40 18.72 -6.40
N PHE A 143 -15.11 18.29 -7.44
CA PHE A 143 -16.55 18.48 -7.56
C PHE A 143 -17.32 17.74 -6.46
N LEU A 144 -16.99 16.47 -6.19
CA LEU A 144 -17.59 15.70 -5.11
C LEU A 144 -17.38 16.36 -3.74
N ASN A 145 -16.18 16.90 -3.47
CA ASN A 145 -15.93 17.66 -2.24
C ASN A 145 -16.71 18.99 -2.21
N PHE A 146 -16.90 19.65 -3.35
CA PHE A 146 -17.67 20.89 -3.43
C PHE A 146 -19.13 20.69 -3.06
N ILE A 147 -19.74 19.58 -3.48
CA ILE A 147 -21.14 19.24 -3.18
C ILE A 147 -21.33 18.51 -1.84
N ASP A 148 -20.25 18.19 -1.12
CA ASP A 148 -20.29 17.41 0.12
C ASP A 148 -20.64 18.26 1.36
N PHE A 149 -21.81 18.89 1.34
CA PHE A 149 -22.29 19.73 2.45
C PHE A 149 -22.35 18.93 3.76
N ASN A 150 -21.80 19.50 4.84
CA ASN A 150 -21.68 18.85 6.15
C ASN A 150 -20.97 17.47 6.16
N ASN A 151 -20.19 17.19 5.10
CA ASN A 151 -19.51 15.93 4.86
C ASN A 151 -20.47 14.72 4.75
N PHE A 152 -21.68 14.90 4.24
CA PHE A 152 -22.69 13.84 4.12
C PHE A 152 -22.21 12.65 3.26
N ILE A 153 -21.68 12.92 2.06
CA ILE A 153 -21.14 11.91 1.13
C ILE A 153 -19.93 11.23 1.77
N SER A 154 -18.98 12.02 2.30
CA SER A 154 -17.79 11.47 2.94
C SER A 154 -18.12 10.60 4.15
N LYS A 155 -19.06 11.02 5.01
CA LYS A 155 -19.54 10.19 6.15
C LYS A 155 -20.20 8.91 5.67
N LYS A 156 -20.99 8.96 4.60
CA LYS A 156 -21.61 7.75 4.03
C LYS A 156 -20.55 6.76 3.54
N ILE A 157 -19.54 7.22 2.82
CA ILE A 157 -18.39 6.41 2.39
C ILE A 157 -17.68 5.83 3.62
N TYR A 158 -17.36 6.70 4.58
CA TYR A 158 -16.68 6.34 5.82
C TYR A 158 -17.39 5.22 6.60
N TYR A 159 -18.68 5.38 6.88
CA TYR A 159 -19.47 4.38 7.62
C TYR A 159 -19.73 3.10 6.82
N THR A 160 -19.59 3.14 5.49
CA THR A 160 -19.66 1.94 4.65
C THR A 160 -18.36 1.15 4.75
N LEU A 161 -17.22 1.82 4.64
CA LEU A 161 -15.89 1.20 4.69
C LEU A 161 -15.60 0.56 6.06
N ILE A 162 -15.88 1.27 7.14
CA ILE A 162 -15.64 0.78 8.51
C ILE A 162 -16.42 -0.50 8.88
N LYS A 163 -17.52 -0.78 8.17
CA LYS A 163 -18.37 -1.96 8.37
C LYS A 163 -17.95 -3.14 7.50
N LYS A 164 -17.06 -2.93 6.52
CA LYS A 164 -16.68 -3.96 5.55
C LYS A 164 -15.80 -5.01 6.22
N THR A 165 -16.12 -6.27 6.02
CA THR A 165 -15.22 -7.38 6.33
C THR A 165 -14.23 -7.54 5.18
N ILE A 166 -12.95 -7.32 5.45
CA ILE A 166 -11.88 -7.37 4.45
C ILE A 166 -10.92 -8.56 4.60
N CYS A 167 -11.03 -9.29 5.70
CA CYS A 167 -10.18 -10.44 6.00
C CYS A 167 -10.89 -11.73 5.58
N SER A 168 -10.42 -12.32 4.49
CA SER A 168 -10.92 -13.60 3.99
C SER A 168 -9.80 -14.36 3.25
N ASP A 169 -9.81 -15.69 3.34
CA ASP A 169 -8.89 -16.51 2.58
C ASP A 169 -9.29 -16.54 1.10
N PHE A 170 -8.29 -16.36 0.22
CA PHE A 170 -8.49 -16.39 -1.21
C PHE A 170 -8.27 -17.83 -1.70
N LYS A 171 -9.37 -18.55 -1.97
CA LYS A 171 -9.32 -19.88 -2.60
C LYS A 171 -8.73 -19.79 -4.01
N GLY A 172 -7.69 -20.57 -4.28
CA GLY A 172 -6.99 -20.55 -5.58
C GLY A 172 -5.95 -19.44 -5.72
N PHE A 173 -5.50 -18.85 -4.60
CA PHE A 173 -4.50 -17.77 -4.63
C PHE A 173 -3.17 -18.16 -5.31
N GLU A 174 -2.71 -19.41 -5.14
CA GLU A 174 -1.49 -19.88 -5.80
C GLU A 174 -1.61 -19.84 -7.33
N THR A 175 -2.76 -20.24 -7.88
CA THR A 175 -3.04 -20.16 -9.32
C THR A 175 -3.04 -18.71 -9.80
N LEU A 176 -3.62 -17.80 -9.01
CA LEU A 176 -3.55 -16.37 -9.29
C LEU A 176 -2.09 -15.91 -9.29
N ALA A 177 -1.32 -16.20 -8.24
CA ALA A 177 0.08 -15.81 -8.11
C ALA A 177 0.95 -16.32 -9.28
N LYS A 178 0.74 -17.56 -9.71
CA LYS A 178 1.43 -18.11 -10.90
C LYS A 178 1.13 -17.30 -12.16
N ARG A 179 -0.13 -16.91 -12.38
CA ARG A 179 -0.51 -16.02 -13.49
C ARG A 179 0.10 -14.62 -13.35
N ARG A 180 0.07 -14.06 -12.13
CA ARG A 180 0.63 -12.73 -11.80
C ARG A 180 2.10 -12.65 -12.20
N VAL A 181 2.91 -13.62 -11.78
CA VAL A 181 4.36 -13.68 -12.10
C VAL A 181 4.63 -13.62 -13.60
N GLY A 182 3.75 -14.18 -14.43
CA GLY A 182 3.86 -14.13 -15.90
C GLY A 182 3.75 -12.73 -16.49
N TYR A 183 3.12 -11.77 -15.79
CA TYR A 183 3.02 -10.38 -16.24
C TYR A 183 4.28 -9.54 -15.97
N PHE A 184 5.22 -10.06 -15.17
CA PHE A 184 6.39 -9.32 -14.74
C PHE A 184 7.69 -9.89 -15.32
N ASN A 185 8.52 -9.00 -15.83
CA ASN A 185 9.89 -9.31 -16.24
C ASN A 185 10.90 -8.95 -15.13
N SER A 186 10.82 -9.69 -14.01
CA SER A 186 11.66 -9.54 -12.81
C SER A 186 11.89 -10.91 -12.14
N ASP A 187 12.92 -11.00 -11.30
CA ASP A 187 13.27 -12.20 -10.53
C ASP A 187 12.37 -12.34 -9.29
N ILE A 188 11.97 -11.21 -8.72
CA ILE A 188 11.08 -11.13 -7.56
C ILE A 188 9.90 -10.23 -7.92
N VAL A 189 8.70 -10.63 -7.50
CA VAL A 189 7.46 -9.85 -7.58
C VAL A 189 6.93 -9.70 -6.16
N ILE A 190 6.69 -8.47 -5.71
CA ILE A 190 6.16 -8.16 -4.39
C ILE A 190 4.85 -7.39 -4.54
N GLU A 191 3.78 -7.92 -3.96
CA GLU A 191 2.43 -7.35 -4.05
C GLU A 191 1.72 -7.26 -2.70
N GLY A 192 0.88 -6.24 -2.51
CA GLY A 192 -0.13 -6.15 -1.45
C GLY A 192 -1.48 -6.69 -1.95
N HIS A 193 -2.57 -5.95 -1.70
CA HIS A 193 -3.94 -6.08 -2.25
C HIS A 193 -4.70 -7.38 -1.91
N PHE A 194 -4.05 -8.53 -1.91
CA PHE A 194 -4.71 -9.83 -1.80
C PHE A 194 -4.87 -10.30 -0.35
N HIS A 195 -4.20 -9.67 0.61
CA HIS A 195 -4.31 -9.93 2.06
C HIS A 195 -3.93 -11.37 2.49
N GLN A 196 -3.12 -12.09 1.68
CA GLN A 196 -2.84 -13.51 1.92
C GLN A 196 -1.56 -13.75 2.71
N GLY A 197 -0.54 -12.87 2.61
CA GLY A 197 0.73 -13.06 3.32
C GLY A 197 1.46 -14.35 2.92
N LYS A 198 1.31 -14.77 1.66
CA LYS A 198 1.82 -16.02 1.08
C LYS A 198 2.98 -15.75 0.13
N GLU A 199 3.87 -16.73 0.00
CA GLU A 199 5.03 -16.68 -0.86
C GLU A 199 5.10 -17.96 -1.72
N PHE A 200 5.49 -17.81 -2.99
CA PHE A 200 5.63 -18.93 -3.93
C PHE A 200 6.88 -18.77 -4.80
N LEU A 201 7.39 -19.90 -5.30
CA LEU A 201 8.48 -19.94 -6.27
C LEU A 201 7.97 -20.64 -7.54
N PHE A 202 8.03 -19.94 -8.67
CA PHE A 202 7.62 -20.45 -9.98
C PHE A 202 8.73 -20.20 -11.00
N ASP A 203 9.30 -21.27 -11.60
CA ASP A 203 10.30 -21.17 -12.67
C ASP A 203 11.44 -20.18 -12.33
N ASN A 204 11.97 -20.27 -11.11
CA ASN A 204 13.00 -19.40 -10.51
C ASN A 204 12.59 -17.95 -10.21
N LYS A 205 11.33 -17.57 -10.46
CA LYS A 205 10.76 -16.29 -10.03
C LYS A 205 10.05 -16.43 -8.69
N ARG A 206 10.37 -15.53 -7.75
CA ARG A 206 9.76 -15.50 -6.42
C ARG A 206 8.60 -14.53 -6.40
N TYR A 207 7.43 -15.00 -5.99
CA TYR A 207 6.26 -14.18 -5.72
C TYR A 207 6.09 -14.02 -4.22
N VAL A 208 5.95 -12.78 -3.74
CA VAL A 208 5.76 -12.44 -2.34
C VAL A 208 4.50 -11.59 -2.23
N ASN A 209 3.47 -12.09 -1.56
CA ASN A 209 2.36 -11.26 -1.13
C ASN A 209 2.61 -10.77 0.29
N ILE A 210 2.75 -9.45 0.46
CA ILE A 210 2.89 -8.83 1.76
C ILE A 210 1.60 -9.07 2.55
N PRO A 211 1.69 -9.50 3.83
CA PRO A 211 0.52 -9.68 4.67
C PRO A 211 -0.23 -8.36 4.88
N SER A 212 -1.55 -8.44 4.98
CA SER A 212 -2.36 -7.30 5.39
C SER A 212 -2.10 -6.99 6.85
N LEU A 213 -1.62 -5.76 7.12
CA LEU A 213 -1.40 -5.32 8.49
C LEU A 213 -2.72 -5.31 9.29
N CYS A 214 -3.84 -5.03 8.63
CA CYS A 214 -5.16 -5.09 9.27
C CYS A 214 -5.54 -6.52 9.69
N CYS A 215 -5.31 -7.51 8.81
CA CYS A 215 -5.84 -8.85 9.02
C CYS A 215 -4.93 -9.75 9.85
N SER A 216 -3.62 -9.76 9.57
CA SER A 216 -2.68 -10.62 10.30
C SER A 216 -1.89 -9.90 11.38
N LYS A 217 -1.92 -8.56 11.41
CA LYS A 217 -1.11 -7.73 12.32
C LYS A 217 0.39 -8.00 12.15
N GLU A 218 0.80 -8.26 10.91
CA GLU A 218 2.17 -8.53 10.55
C GLU A 218 2.67 -7.51 9.50
N TYR A 219 3.94 -7.18 9.57
CA TYR A 219 4.68 -6.54 8.50
C TYR A 219 5.78 -7.48 8.00
N THR A 220 6.41 -7.19 6.88
CA THR A 220 7.49 -8.01 6.32
C THR A 220 8.82 -7.27 6.40
N LYS A 221 9.86 -7.94 6.89
CA LYS A 221 11.24 -7.46 6.92
C LYS A 221 12.08 -8.29 5.95
N LEU A 222 12.83 -7.63 5.07
CA LEU A 222 13.79 -8.30 4.20
C LEU A 222 15.11 -8.52 4.96
N GLU A 223 15.46 -9.77 5.21
CA GLU A 223 16.67 -10.14 5.93
C GLU A 223 17.31 -11.38 5.30
N ASN A 224 18.59 -11.29 4.92
CA ASN A 224 19.37 -12.35 4.28
C ASN A 224 18.65 -12.99 3.09
N GLU A 225 18.11 -12.15 2.20
CA GLU A 225 17.27 -12.53 1.06
C GLU A 225 15.96 -13.25 1.41
N LYS A 226 15.51 -13.22 2.68
CA LYS A 226 14.23 -13.79 3.10
C LYS A 226 13.25 -12.67 3.48
N PHE A 227 11.99 -12.87 3.12
CA PHE A 227 10.89 -12.00 3.53
C PHE A 227 10.30 -12.54 4.84
N ILE A 228 10.81 -12.06 5.96
CA ILE A 228 10.41 -12.51 7.30
C ILE A 228 9.17 -11.74 7.72
N LYS A 229 8.09 -12.45 8.04
CA LYS A 229 6.89 -11.85 8.63
C LYS A 229 7.11 -11.62 10.13
N VAL A 230 6.85 -10.41 10.58
CA VAL A 230 7.05 -9.98 11.96
C VAL A 230 5.72 -9.47 12.49
N LYS A 231 5.30 -10.00 13.64
CA LYS A 231 4.09 -9.55 14.33
C LYS A 231 4.33 -8.16 14.94
N LEU A 232 3.37 -7.27 14.77
CA LEU A 232 3.39 -5.91 15.31
C LEU A 232 3.25 -5.88 16.84
#